data_AF-A0A9E0U317-F1
#
_entry.id   AF-A0A9E0U317-F1
#
_cell.length_a   1.000
_cell.length_b   1.000
_cell.length_c   1.000
_cell.angle_alpha   90.00
_cell.angle_beta   90.00
_cell.angle_gamma   90.00
#
_symmetry.space_group_name_H-M   'P 1'
#
loop_
_entity.id
_entity.type
_entity.pdbx_description
1 polymer ?
#
loop_
_entity_poly.entity_id
_entity_poly.type
_entity_poly.pdbx_seq_one_letter_code
_entity_poly.pdbx_strand_id
1 'polypeptide(L)'
;NCLVLDFTDQGHSLDAVVNLSKAIPEARVDREKSEEQEDADQEGLHKENTIEISRECDQEFDILGGARFMWVDIGDGDWSLADDNGHEIVMSPKESGYVAVVYFADTSMSDIVQKPLTLDYCQGICEDFARKYMQLSMADTKAAWVRTGEEATERQRNYLIKKGAYREGISKAQASVEIRKIMGQQNKKNRAIASEQITERQKWFLNSYGISTNNMNRLEAIRKISELKQFSMCA
;
A
#
# COMPACT_ATOMS: atom_id res chain seq x y z
N ASN A 1 -6.77 34.93 -31.52
CA ASN A 1 -7.34 33.67 -32.03
C ASN A 1 -7.06 32.57 -31.04
N CYS A 2 -8.04 32.27 -30.20
CA CYS A 2 -7.96 31.27 -29.14
C CYS A 2 -8.55 29.97 -29.71
N LEU A 3 -7.80 28.87 -29.68
CA LEU A 3 -8.32 27.55 -30.06
C LEU A 3 -8.84 26.87 -28.79
N VAL A 4 -10.15 26.73 -28.68
CA VAL A 4 -10.79 25.88 -27.66
C VAL A 4 -10.89 24.48 -28.26
N LEU A 5 -10.29 23.49 -27.61
CA LEU A 5 -10.41 22.07 -27.96
C LEU A 5 -11.37 21.42 -26.97
N ASP A 6 -12.55 21.07 -27.48
CA ASP A 6 -13.58 20.31 -26.79
C ASP A 6 -13.32 18.81 -27.06
N PHE A 7 -13.16 18.01 -26.01
CA PHE A 7 -13.02 16.56 -26.13
C PHE A 7 -14.33 15.90 -25.70
N THR A 8 -15.21 15.70 -26.68
CA THR A 8 -16.26 14.71 -26.61
C THR A 8 -15.98 13.65 -27.66
N ASP A 9 -15.51 12.46 -27.28
CA ASP A 9 -16.31 11.26 -27.52
C ASP A 9 -15.78 10.06 -26.75
N GLN A 10 -16.70 9.13 -26.57
CA GLN A 10 -16.63 7.93 -25.77
C GLN A 10 -15.71 6.89 -26.41
N GLY A 11 -14.83 6.30 -25.60
CA GLY A 11 -14.23 5.00 -25.87
C GLY A 11 -12.71 5.00 -26.05
N HIS A 12 -12.11 4.12 -25.24
CA HIS A 12 -10.81 3.46 -25.39
C HIS A 12 -9.59 4.04 -24.65
N SER A 13 -9.14 3.21 -23.70
CA SER A 13 -7.76 2.72 -23.52
C SER A 13 -6.64 3.62 -24.02
N LEU A 14 -5.97 4.28 -23.07
CA LEU A 14 -4.69 4.95 -23.30
C LEU A 14 -3.54 3.97 -23.01
N ASP A 15 -3.21 3.15 -24.00
CA ASP A 15 -1.81 2.76 -24.23
C ASP A 15 -1.27 3.71 -25.30
N ALA A 16 -0.63 4.80 -24.86
CA ALA A 16 0.19 5.64 -25.72
C ALA A 16 1.18 6.46 -24.88
N VAL A 17 2.37 5.90 -24.70
CA VAL A 17 3.56 6.69 -24.38
C VAL A 17 3.96 7.43 -25.65
N VAL A 18 3.70 8.73 -25.70
CA VAL A 18 4.33 9.63 -26.68
C VAL A 18 5.29 10.53 -25.95
N ASN A 19 6.58 10.36 -26.28
CA ASN A 19 7.70 11.12 -25.77
C ASN A 19 7.62 12.57 -26.28
N LEU A 20 7.38 13.51 -25.36
CA LEU A 20 7.19 14.95 -25.61
C LEU A 20 8.51 15.73 -25.82
N SER A 21 9.60 15.06 -26.22
CA SER A 21 10.91 15.69 -26.40
C SER A 21 11.15 16.31 -27.78
N LYS A 22 10.15 16.34 -28.68
CA LYS A 22 10.23 17.02 -30.00
C LYS A 22 9.36 18.27 -30.16
N ALA A 23 8.70 18.74 -29.11
CA ALA A 23 7.63 19.74 -29.28
C ALA A 23 7.97 21.20 -29.00
N ILE A 24 9.18 21.58 -28.52
CA ILE A 24 9.56 23.00 -28.39
C ILE A 24 11.09 23.20 -28.48
N PRO A 25 11.65 23.67 -29.61
CA PRO A 25 12.83 24.52 -29.59
C PRO A 25 12.36 25.97 -29.52
N GLU A 26 12.59 26.59 -28.37
CA GLU A 26 12.39 28.03 -28.18
C GLU A 26 13.18 28.80 -29.25
N ALA A 27 12.45 29.67 -29.95
CA ALA A 27 12.96 30.58 -30.93
C ALA A 27 14.02 31.51 -30.33
N ARG A 28 15.27 31.38 -30.80
CA ARG A 28 16.19 32.51 -30.91
C ARG A 28 16.54 32.70 -32.37
N VAL A 29 15.78 33.58 -33.01
CA VAL A 29 16.10 34.19 -34.29
C VAL A 29 17.06 35.34 -33.98
N ASP A 30 18.36 35.11 -34.14
CA ASP A 30 19.34 36.20 -34.30
C ASP A 30 19.67 36.35 -35.78
N ARG A 31 18.80 37.13 -36.42
CA ARG A 31 19.07 38.17 -37.42
C ARG A 31 20.32 38.00 -38.31
N GLU A 32 20.06 37.60 -39.55
CA GLU A 32 20.93 37.73 -40.72
C GLU A 32 21.44 39.16 -40.92
N LYS A 33 22.75 39.30 -41.18
CA LYS A 33 23.33 40.33 -42.06
C LYS A 33 24.63 39.84 -42.72
N SER A 34 24.73 40.18 -44.00
CA SER A 34 25.90 40.42 -44.86
C SER A 34 26.75 39.24 -45.37
N GLU A 35 26.47 38.88 -46.63
CA GLU A 35 27.32 39.04 -47.83
C GLU A 35 28.74 38.42 -47.89
N GLU A 36 28.87 37.60 -48.95
CA GLU A 36 29.99 37.46 -49.91
C GLU A 36 31.30 36.72 -49.57
N GLN A 37 31.59 35.79 -50.51
CA GLN A 37 32.90 35.40 -51.07
C GLN A 37 33.74 34.23 -50.49
N GLU A 38 33.98 33.30 -51.43
CA GLU A 38 35.25 32.63 -51.78
C GLU A 38 35.77 31.44 -50.95
N ASP A 39 35.68 30.27 -51.61
CA ASP A 39 36.73 29.30 -51.94
C ASP A 39 37.82 28.89 -50.93
N ALA A 40 38.07 27.58 -51.02
CA ALA A 40 39.30 26.83 -50.76
C ALA A 40 39.40 26.07 -49.43
N ASP A 41 39.47 24.75 -49.60
CA ASP A 41 40.34 23.80 -48.90
C ASP A 41 40.45 23.91 -47.38
N GLN A 42 39.82 22.94 -46.68
CA GLN A 42 40.62 22.05 -45.85
C GLN A 42 39.90 20.74 -45.52
N GLU A 43 40.58 19.67 -45.92
CA GLU A 43 40.40 18.29 -45.53
C GLU A 43 40.33 18.11 -44.02
N GLY A 44 39.64 17.04 -43.62
CA GLY A 44 39.90 16.37 -42.35
C GLY A 44 39.03 16.87 -41.22
N LEU A 45 37.84 16.27 -41.09
CA LEU A 45 37.29 15.75 -39.84
C LEU A 45 35.96 15.09 -40.16
N HIS A 46 36.01 13.86 -40.67
CA HIS A 46 34.92 12.91 -40.45
C HIS A 46 34.81 12.73 -38.93
N LYS A 47 34.04 13.59 -38.26
CA LYS A 47 33.46 13.26 -36.97
C LYS A 47 32.39 12.22 -37.26
N GLU A 48 32.85 10.98 -37.35
CA GLU A 48 32.02 9.84 -36.99
C GLU A 48 31.54 10.12 -35.57
N ASN A 49 30.31 10.63 -35.46
CA ASN A 49 29.57 10.58 -34.21
C ASN A 49 29.20 9.12 -34.00
N THR A 50 30.22 8.31 -33.68
CA THR A 50 30.03 6.99 -33.09
C THR A 50 29.44 7.27 -31.72
N ILE A 51 28.11 7.26 -31.66
CA ILE A 51 27.38 7.19 -30.41
C ILE A 51 27.81 5.86 -29.79
N GLU A 52 28.82 5.90 -28.93
CA GLU A 52 29.04 4.83 -27.97
C GLU A 52 27.78 4.79 -27.10
N ILE A 53 26.88 3.86 -27.42
CA ILE A 53 25.80 3.43 -26.54
C ILE A 53 26.50 2.76 -25.36
N SER A 54 26.96 3.58 -24.43
CA SER A 54 27.54 3.14 -23.18
C SER A 54 26.41 2.51 -22.35
N ARG A 55 26.41 1.17 -22.33
CA ARG A 55 25.58 0.28 -21.51
C ARG A 55 24.07 0.54 -21.55
N GLU A 56 23.34 -0.47 -22.02
CA GLU A 56 22.00 -0.80 -21.54
C GLU A 56 21.97 -0.64 -20.01
N CYS A 57 21.45 0.50 -19.57
CA CYS A 57 21.02 0.68 -18.20
C CYS A 57 19.55 0.27 -18.18
N ASP A 58 19.32 -1.05 -18.12
CA ASP A 58 18.05 -1.65 -17.69
C ASP A 58 17.81 -1.39 -16.19
N GLN A 59 18.09 -0.18 -15.72
CA GLN A 59 17.53 0.30 -14.48
C GLN A 59 16.23 0.99 -14.85
N GLU A 60 15.14 0.22 -14.78
CA GLU A 60 13.78 0.75 -14.63
C GLU A 60 13.86 2.02 -13.77
N PHE A 61 13.62 3.15 -14.41
CA PHE A 61 13.52 4.44 -13.77
C PHE A 61 12.20 4.41 -12.99
N ASP A 62 12.28 4.02 -11.72
CA ASP A 62 11.15 3.91 -10.80
C ASP A 62 10.72 5.32 -10.36
N ILE A 63 9.99 6.01 -11.24
CA ILE A 63 9.49 7.39 -11.05
C ILE A 63 8.57 7.51 -9.81
N LEU A 64 8.03 6.38 -9.33
CA LEU A 64 7.07 6.35 -8.22
C LEU A 64 7.65 5.82 -6.91
N GLY A 65 8.95 5.55 -6.83
CA GLY A 65 9.63 5.13 -5.61
C GLY A 65 8.98 3.91 -4.98
N GLY A 66 9.35 2.72 -5.43
CA GLY A 66 8.80 1.38 -5.16
C GLY A 66 8.37 1.06 -3.73
N ALA A 67 7.32 1.74 -3.27
CA ALA A 67 6.52 1.39 -2.12
C ALA A 67 5.68 0.18 -2.52
N ARG A 68 6.24 -1.02 -2.42
CA ARG A 68 5.45 -2.24 -2.65
C ARG A 68 4.53 -2.43 -1.45
N PHE A 69 3.30 -1.93 -1.59
CA PHE A 69 2.21 -2.24 -0.68
C PHE A 69 2.05 -3.76 -0.58
N MET A 70 2.04 -4.28 0.64
CA MET A 70 1.88 -5.71 0.87
C MET A 70 0.43 -5.97 1.28
N TRP A 71 -0.42 -6.15 0.28
CA TRP A 71 -1.78 -6.63 0.48
C TRP A 71 -1.77 -8.08 0.95
N VAL A 72 -2.57 -8.36 1.97
CA VAL A 72 -2.67 -9.69 2.56
C VAL A 72 -4.12 -10.17 2.47
N ASP A 73 -4.32 -11.34 1.89
CA ASP A 73 -5.61 -12.03 1.88
C ASP A 73 -5.98 -12.48 3.31
N ILE A 74 -7.09 -11.93 3.82
CA ILE A 74 -7.62 -12.22 5.15
C ILE A 74 -8.88 -13.13 5.10
N GLY A 75 -9.21 -13.68 3.92
CA GLY A 75 -10.30 -14.63 3.67
C GLY A 75 -11.59 -13.97 3.21
N ASP A 76 -12.50 -14.78 2.63
CA ASP A 76 -13.79 -14.36 2.03
C ASP A 76 -13.66 -13.33 0.90
N GLY A 77 -12.48 -13.27 0.26
CA GLY A 77 -12.16 -12.26 -0.75
C GLY A 77 -11.77 -10.91 -0.18
N ASP A 78 -11.67 -10.77 1.15
CA ASP A 78 -11.18 -9.56 1.78
C ASP A 78 -9.65 -9.47 1.73
N TRP A 79 -9.16 -8.26 1.50
CA TRP A 79 -7.74 -7.94 1.50
C TRP A 79 -7.44 -6.86 2.52
N SER A 80 -6.29 -6.98 3.18
CA SER A 80 -5.84 -6.06 4.22
C SER A 80 -4.50 -5.42 3.85
N LEU A 81 -4.40 -4.12 4.06
CA LEU A 81 -3.16 -3.35 4.01
C LEU A 81 -3.02 -2.60 5.33
N ALA A 82 -2.06 -3.01 6.16
CA ALA A 82 -1.83 -2.42 7.47
C ALA A 82 -0.49 -1.67 7.55
N ASP A 83 -0.47 -0.57 8.30
CA ASP A 83 0.74 0.16 8.66
C ASP A 83 1.26 -0.19 10.06
N ASP A 84 2.40 0.38 10.43
CA ASP A 84 3.06 0.09 11.71
C ASP A 84 2.40 0.82 12.90
N ASN A 85 1.52 1.78 12.63
CA ASN A 85 0.75 2.50 13.65
C ASN A 85 -0.59 1.82 13.96
N GLY A 86 -0.87 0.68 13.32
CA GLY A 86 -2.10 -0.07 13.52
C GLY A 86 -3.29 0.48 12.74
N HIS A 87 -3.05 1.33 11.74
CA HIS A 87 -4.07 1.63 10.73
C HIS A 87 -4.17 0.45 9.76
N GLU A 88 -5.39 0.14 9.33
CA GLU A 88 -5.66 -0.97 8.43
C GLU A 88 -6.69 -0.55 7.39
N ILE A 89 -6.31 -0.58 6.11
CA ILE A 89 -7.27 -0.53 5.01
C ILE A 89 -7.75 -1.95 4.73
N VAL A 90 -9.05 -2.12 4.68
CA VAL A 90 -9.68 -3.39 4.29
C VAL A 90 -10.48 -3.15 3.03
N MET A 91 -10.21 -3.98 2.03
CA MET A 91 -10.95 -4.04 0.79
C MET A 91 -11.81 -5.30 0.80
N SER A 92 -13.10 -5.15 0.50
CA SER A 92 -14.09 -6.23 0.58
C SER A 92 -14.89 -6.32 -0.70
N PRO A 93 -15.22 -7.55 -1.17
CA PRO A 93 -16.07 -7.72 -2.33
C PRO A 93 -17.49 -7.25 -2.03
N LYS A 94 -18.07 -6.46 -2.93
CA LYS A 94 -19.46 -6.00 -2.87
C LYS A 94 -20.04 -5.94 -4.27
N GLU A 95 -21.13 -6.68 -4.49
CA GLU A 95 -21.80 -6.80 -5.80
C GLU A 95 -20.82 -7.30 -6.88
N SER A 96 -20.54 -6.49 -7.91
CA SER A 96 -19.63 -6.80 -9.02
C SER A 96 -18.22 -6.22 -8.85
N GLY A 97 -17.90 -5.64 -7.69
CA GLY A 97 -16.62 -4.99 -7.45
C GLY A 97 -16.16 -5.03 -6.00
N TYR A 98 -15.36 -4.06 -5.62
CA TYR A 98 -14.77 -3.92 -4.30
C TYR A 98 -15.06 -2.54 -3.71
N VAL A 99 -15.27 -2.52 -2.40
CA VAL A 99 -15.34 -1.32 -1.56
C VAL A 99 -14.20 -1.36 -0.55
N ALA A 100 -13.83 -0.21 -0.02
CA ALA A 100 -12.72 -0.12 0.91
C ALA A 100 -13.02 0.82 2.07
N VAL A 101 -12.58 0.40 3.26
CA VAL A 101 -12.72 1.13 4.53
C VAL A 101 -11.37 1.15 5.21
N VAL A 102 -10.98 2.29 5.77
CA VAL A 102 -9.83 2.40 6.68
C VAL A 102 -10.31 2.32 8.11
N TYR A 103 -9.60 1.54 8.91
CA TYR A 103 -9.71 1.46 10.36
C TYR A 103 -8.50 2.11 10.99
N PHE A 104 -8.73 3.06 11.89
CA PHE A 104 -7.67 3.75 12.61
C PHE A 104 -7.39 3.08 13.97
N ALA A 105 -6.24 3.38 14.56
CA ALA A 105 -5.82 2.80 15.84
C ALA A 105 -6.76 3.17 17.00
N ASP A 106 -7.43 4.31 16.90
CA ASP A 106 -8.44 4.79 17.84
C ASP A 106 -9.82 4.14 17.65
N THR A 107 -9.91 3.09 16.83
CA THR A 107 -11.12 2.36 16.45
C THR A 107 -12.12 3.13 15.58
N SER A 108 -11.81 4.38 15.20
CA SER A 108 -12.60 5.08 14.20
C SER A 108 -12.43 4.41 12.83
N MET A 109 -13.44 4.57 11.97
CA MET A 109 -13.41 4.04 10.61
C MET A 109 -13.92 5.09 9.62
N SER A 110 -13.41 5.02 8.39
CA SER A 110 -13.82 5.90 7.30
C SER A 110 -13.87 5.14 5.99
N ASP A 111 -14.93 5.35 5.20
CA ASP A 111 -15.02 4.77 3.87
C ASP A 111 -14.04 5.48 2.93
N ILE A 112 -13.19 4.71 2.25
CA ILE A 112 -12.33 5.21 1.17
C ILE A 112 -13.07 5.09 -0.16
N VAL A 113 -13.71 3.93 -0.39
CA VAL A 113 -14.45 3.61 -1.62
C VAL A 113 -15.82 3.09 -1.25
N GLN A 114 -16.87 3.89 -1.48
CA GLN A 114 -18.26 3.53 -1.13
C GLN A 114 -19.00 2.79 -2.25
N LYS A 115 -18.68 3.12 -3.51
CA LYS A 115 -19.28 2.49 -4.69
C LYS A 115 -18.38 1.35 -5.17
N PRO A 116 -18.91 0.16 -5.48
CA PRO A 116 -18.10 -0.94 -5.97
C PRO A 116 -17.28 -0.55 -7.21
N LEU A 117 -15.97 -0.74 -7.15
CA LEU A 117 -15.03 -0.55 -8.27
C LEU A 117 -14.37 -1.88 -8.64
N THR A 118 -13.73 -1.95 -9.81
CA THR A 118 -12.87 -3.11 -10.10
C THR A 118 -11.70 -3.17 -9.11
N LEU A 119 -11.14 -4.37 -8.94
CA LEU A 119 -10.05 -4.61 -8.00
C LEU A 119 -8.90 -3.62 -8.18
N ASP A 120 -8.42 -3.46 -9.42
CA ASP A 120 -7.26 -2.61 -9.72
C ASP A 120 -7.49 -1.13 -9.38
N TYR A 121 -8.69 -0.61 -9.68
CA TYR A 121 -9.03 0.78 -9.36
C TYR A 121 -9.22 0.98 -7.85
N CYS A 122 -9.88 0.04 -7.18
CA CYS A 122 -10.07 0.11 -5.72
C CYS A 122 -8.71 0.08 -5.01
N GLN A 123 -7.83 -0.83 -5.44
CA GLN A 123 -6.46 -0.95 -4.93
C GLN A 123 -5.67 0.35 -5.16
N GLY A 124 -5.68 0.91 -6.37
CA GLY A 124 -4.98 2.17 -6.66
C GLY A 124 -5.41 3.33 -5.76
N ILE A 125 -6.72 3.49 -5.52
CA ILE A 125 -7.25 4.53 -4.61
C ILE A 125 -6.79 4.28 -3.16
N CYS A 126 -6.83 3.03 -2.70
CA CYS A 126 -6.38 2.67 -1.36
C CYS A 126 -4.89 2.94 -1.16
N GLU A 127 -4.08 2.64 -2.17
CA GLU A 127 -2.63 2.88 -2.16
C GLU A 127 -2.29 4.37 -2.19
N ASP A 128 -3.00 5.16 -2.99
CA ASP A 128 -2.89 6.63 -2.98
C ASP A 128 -3.25 7.20 -1.59
N PHE A 129 -4.33 6.70 -0.99
CA PHE A 129 -4.72 7.06 0.37
C PHE A 129 -3.63 6.70 1.38
N ALA A 130 -3.12 5.47 1.32
CA ALA A 130 -2.09 4.98 2.23
C ALA A 130 -0.78 5.79 2.09
N ARG A 131 -0.37 6.16 0.87
CA ARG A 131 0.78 7.05 0.62
C ARG A 131 0.63 8.42 1.29
N LYS A 132 -0.61 8.93 1.40
CA LYS A 132 -0.89 10.25 1.96
C LYS A 132 -1.05 10.25 3.48
N TYR A 133 -1.63 9.18 4.04
CA TYR A 133 -2.11 9.19 5.44
C TYR A 133 -1.55 8.08 6.33
N MET A 134 -0.95 7.03 5.76
CA MET A 134 -0.42 5.90 6.54
C MET A 134 1.10 5.96 6.64
N GLN A 135 1.63 5.51 7.78
CA GLN A 135 3.07 5.38 7.98
C GLN A 135 3.50 3.97 7.63
N LEU A 136 3.54 3.71 6.33
CA LEU A 136 4.07 2.44 5.84
C LEU A 136 5.59 2.50 5.92
N SER A 137 6.20 1.75 6.84
CA SER A 137 7.61 1.37 6.65
C SER A 137 7.65 0.51 5.39
N MET A 138 7.98 1.13 4.26
CA MET A 138 8.09 0.44 2.98
C MET A 138 9.09 -0.70 3.16
N ALA A 139 8.58 -1.92 3.14
CA ALA A 139 9.43 -3.10 3.18
C ALA A 139 10.14 -3.15 1.82
N ASP A 140 11.41 -2.73 1.79
CA ASP A 140 12.22 -2.91 0.59
C ASP A 140 12.33 -4.42 0.32
N THR A 141 11.53 -4.91 -0.63
CA THR A 141 11.56 -6.31 -1.07
C THR A 141 12.90 -6.69 -1.70
N LYS A 142 13.74 -5.71 -2.06
CA LYS A 142 15.12 -5.90 -2.51
C LYS A 142 16.14 -5.88 -1.37
N ALA A 143 15.72 -5.59 -0.13
CA ALA A 143 16.62 -5.60 1.02
C ALA A 143 17.29 -6.96 1.15
N ALA A 144 18.57 -6.95 1.51
CA ALA A 144 19.40 -8.15 1.56
C ALA A 144 18.72 -9.28 2.35
N TRP A 145 18.12 -8.97 3.50
CA TRP A 145 17.43 -9.93 4.37
C TRP A 145 16.20 -10.63 3.75
N VAL A 146 15.58 -10.04 2.72
CA VAL A 146 14.48 -10.68 1.96
C VAL A 146 15.05 -11.66 0.94
N ARG A 147 16.21 -11.34 0.37
CA ARG A 147 16.89 -12.12 -0.68
C ARG A 147 17.80 -13.22 -0.16
N THR A 148 18.36 -13.06 1.04
CA THR A 148 19.34 -13.99 1.63
C THR A 148 18.72 -15.27 2.15
N GLY A 149 17.38 -15.41 2.14
CA GLY A 149 16.71 -16.59 2.70
C GLY A 149 16.99 -16.76 4.19
N GLU A 150 17.32 -15.65 4.88
CA GLU A 150 17.57 -15.66 6.32
C GLU A 150 16.42 -16.35 7.06
N GLU A 151 16.77 -17.19 8.04
CA GLU A 151 15.77 -17.84 8.88
C GLU A 151 14.93 -16.80 9.64
N ALA A 152 13.68 -17.16 9.92
CA ALA A 152 12.84 -16.36 10.79
C ALA A 152 13.50 -16.08 12.14
N THR A 153 13.41 -14.83 12.60
CA THR A 153 13.94 -14.42 13.91
C THR A 153 13.27 -15.22 15.03
N GLU A 154 13.95 -15.39 16.16
CA GLU A 154 13.42 -16.13 17.31
C GLU A 154 12.04 -15.60 17.76
N ARG A 155 11.84 -14.27 17.75
CA ARG A 155 10.55 -13.64 18.08
C ARG A 155 9.45 -14.05 17.09
N GLN A 156 9.74 -14.05 15.79
CA GLN A 156 8.78 -14.48 14.77
C GLN A 156 8.46 -15.97 14.90
N ARG A 157 9.47 -16.82 15.13
CA ARG A 157 9.28 -18.25 15.37
C ARG A 157 8.39 -18.49 16.58
N ASN A 158 8.70 -17.88 17.72
CA ASN A 158 7.92 -18.01 18.95
C ASN A 158 6.48 -17.55 18.77
N TYR A 159 6.27 -16.43 18.05
CA TYR A 159 4.93 -15.96 17.73
C TYR A 159 4.16 -16.98 16.86
N LEU A 160 4.77 -17.47 15.79
CA LEU A 160 4.16 -18.44 14.87
C LEU A 160 3.88 -19.78 15.56
N ILE A 161 4.78 -20.25 16.44
CA ILE A 161 4.56 -21.46 17.25
C ILE A 161 3.35 -21.27 18.15
N LYS A 162 3.27 -20.14 18.87
CA LYS A 162 2.13 -19.81 19.74
C LYS A 162 0.80 -19.76 18.98
N LYS A 163 0.84 -19.40 17.69
CA LYS A 163 -0.33 -19.34 16.80
C LYS A 163 -0.57 -20.64 16.01
N GLY A 164 0.26 -21.67 16.18
CA GLY A 164 0.14 -22.95 15.47
C GLY A 164 0.42 -22.88 13.97
N ALA A 165 1.15 -21.86 13.52
CA ALA A 165 1.43 -21.59 12.10
C ALA A 165 2.91 -21.74 11.72
N TYR A 166 3.77 -22.12 12.66
CA TYR A 166 5.20 -22.30 12.40
C TYR A 166 5.49 -23.49 11.49
N ARG A 167 6.44 -23.32 10.58
CA ARG A 167 6.99 -24.36 9.71
C ARG A 167 8.50 -24.34 9.79
N GLU A 168 9.12 -25.51 9.84
CA GLU A 168 10.58 -25.64 9.83
C GLU A 168 11.14 -25.05 8.53
N GLY A 169 12.27 -24.33 8.64
CA GLY A 169 12.89 -23.65 7.49
C GLY A 169 12.16 -22.42 6.96
N ILE A 170 11.14 -21.90 7.66
CA ILE A 170 10.47 -20.66 7.22
C ILE A 170 11.45 -19.48 7.24
N SER A 171 11.57 -18.80 6.10
CA SER A 171 12.39 -17.60 5.98
C SER A 171 11.77 -16.42 6.74
N LYS A 172 12.59 -15.44 7.08
CA LYS A 172 12.17 -14.19 7.74
C LYS A 172 11.10 -13.44 6.95
N ALA A 173 11.22 -13.41 5.62
CA ALA A 173 10.23 -12.77 4.74
C ALA A 173 8.88 -13.50 4.78
N GLN A 174 8.90 -14.83 4.61
CA GLN A 174 7.70 -15.67 4.70
C GLN A 174 7.03 -15.56 6.08
N ALA A 175 7.84 -15.56 7.15
CA ALA A 175 7.34 -15.40 8.51
C ALA A 175 6.66 -14.03 8.71
N SER A 176 7.24 -12.95 8.17
CA SER A 176 6.61 -11.62 8.23
C SER A 176 5.26 -11.58 7.51
N VAL A 177 5.16 -12.17 6.31
CA VAL A 177 3.90 -12.27 5.55
C VAL A 177 2.85 -13.07 6.34
N GLU A 178 3.25 -14.23 6.88
CA GLU A 178 2.34 -15.11 7.63
C GLU A 178 1.84 -14.44 8.92
N ILE A 179 2.72 -13.73 9.64
CA ILE A 179 2.33 -12.95 10.82
C ILE A 179 1.31 -11.88 10.45
N ARG A 180 1.54 -11.12 9.38
CA ARG A 180 0.57 -10.11 8.89
C ARG A 180 -0.77 -10.74 8.55
N LYS A 181 -0.77 -11.92 7.92
CA LYS A 181 -2.00 -12.68 7.62
C LYS A 181 -2.77 -13.06 8.88
N ILE A 182 -2.07 -13.62 9.88
CA ILE A 182 -2.66 -13.99 11.17
C ILE A 182 -3.24 -12.76 11.86
N MET A 183 -2.52 -11.63 11.84
CA MET A 183 -3.00 -10.36 12.41
C MET A 183 -4.23 -9.83 11.69
N GLY A 184 -4.22 -9.78 10.36
CA GLY A 184 -5.37 -9.33 9.57
C GLY A 184 -6.62 -10.20 9.79
N GLN A 185 -6.46 -11.53 9.84
CA GLN A 185 -7.54 -12.45 10.18
C GLN A 185 -8.06 -12.24 11.61
N GLN A 186 -7.17 -11.97 12.58
CA GLN A 186 -7.58 -11.66 13.95
C GLN A 186 -8.33 -10.33 14.02
N ASN A 187 -7.89 -9.31 13.29
CA ASN A 187 -8.56 -8.01 13.22
C ASN A 187 -9.95 -8.15 12.59
N LYS A 188 -10.08 -8.93 11.51
CA LYS A 188 -11.38 -9.25 10.91
C LYS A 188 -12.34 -9.88 11.91
N LYS A 189 -11.88 -10.89 12.68
CA LYS A 189 -12.68 -11.49 13.76
C LYS A 189 -13.05 -10.47 14.83
N ASN A 190 -12.12 -9.60 15.23
CA ASN A 190 -12.37 -8.56 16.22
C ASN A 190 -13.42 -7.56 15.72
N ARG A 191 -13.39 -7.17 14.44
CA ARG A 191 -14.42 -6.30 13.82
C ARG A 191 -15.81 -6.95 13.85
N ALA A 192 -15.89 -8.24 13.51
CA ALA A 192 -17.16 -8.98 13.61
C ALA A 192 -17.69 -8.96 15.05
N ILE A 193 -16.84 -9.24 16.04
CA ILE A 193 -17.22 -9.21 17.47
C ILE A 193 -17.58 -7.80 17.94
N ALA A 194 -16.90 -6.76 17.45
CA ALA A 194 -17.19 -5.37 17.83
C ALA A 194 -18.58 -4.91 17.38
N SER A 195 -19.15 -5.52 16.33
CA SER A 195 -20.52 -5.26 15.89
C SER A 195 -21.58 -5.91 16.81
N GLU A 196 -21.17 -6.83 17.69
CA GLU A 196 -22.07 -7.54 18.57
C GLU A 196 -22.31 -6.78 19.89
N GLN A 197 -23.54 -6.92 20.41
CA GLN A 197 -23.86 -6.44 21.74
C GLN A 197 -23.17 -7.28 22.83
N ILE A 198 -22.84 -6.62 23.94
CA ILE A 198 -22.33 -7.28 25.13
C ILE A 198 -23.30 -8.35 25.66
N THR A 199 -22.78 -9.53 25.99
CA THR A 199 -23.59 -10.64 26.51
C THR A 199 -23.98 -10.42 27.98
N GLU A 200 -25.09 -11.00 28.43
CA GLU A 200 -25.56 -10.89 29.82
C GLU A 200 -24.52 -11.35 30.86
N ARG A 201 -23.76 -12.40 30.54
CA ARG A 201 -22.69 -12.88 31.42
C ARG A 201 -21.56 -11.84 31.56
N GLN A 202 -21.21 -11.17 30.47
CA GLN A 202 -20.20 -10.10 30.50
C GLN A 202 -20.73 -8.87 31.23
N LYS A 203 -22.00 -8.50 31.02
CA LYS A 203 -22.65 -7.42 31.78
C LYS A 203 -22.61 -7.71 33.28
N TRP A 204 -23.05 -8.89 33.69
CA TRP A 204 -23.05 -9.30 35.09
C TRP A 204 -21.65 -9.24 35.70
N PHE A 205 -20.63 -9.77 35.00
CA PHE A 205 -19.25 -9.73 35.48
C PHE A 205 -18.72 -8.31 35.60
N LEU A 206 -18.95 -7.43 34.62
CA LEU A 206 -18.46 -6.05 34.70
C LEU A 206 -19.19 -5.24 35.78
N ASN A 207 -20.50 -5.46 35.92
CA ASN A 207 -21.32 -4.83 36.96
C ASN A 207 -20.87 -5.27 38.36
N SER A 208 -20.41 -6.52 38.55
CA SER A 208 -19.88 -6.96 39.86
C SER A 208 -18.58 -6.24 40.25
N TYR A 209 -17.87 -5.65 39.28
CA TYR A 209 -16.70 -4.79 39.51
C TYR A 209 -17.04 -3.28 39.46
N GLY A 210 -18.33 -2.92 39.41
CA GLY A 210 -18.78 -1.52 39.36
C GLY A 210 -18.52 -0.80 38.03
N ILE A 211 -18.24 -1.54 36.95
CA ILE A 211 -17.98 -0.96 35.63
C ILE A 211 -19.30 -0.81 34.87
N SER A 212 -19.61 0.42 34.43
CA SER A 212 -20.78 0.70 33.59
C SER A 212 -20.62 0.07 32.21
N THR A 213 -21.67 -0.65 31.76
CA THR A 213 -21.71 -1.30 30.43
C THR A 213 -22.57 -0.54 29.42
N ASN A 214 -22.99 0.68 29.73
CA ASN A 214 -23.79 1.49 28.82
C ASN A 214 -22.99 1.82 27.56
N ASN A 215 -23.54 1.50 26.38
CA ASN A 215 -22.91 1.65 25.06
C ASN A 215 -21.65 0.82 24.84
N MET A 216 -21.38 -0.17 25.68
CA MET A 216 -20.20 -1.02 25.53
C MET A 216 -20.47 -2.14 24.52
N ASN A 217 -19.62 -2.26 23.51
CA ASN A 217 -19.69 -3.38 22.57
C ASN A 217 -19.03 -4.64 23.15
N ARG A 218 -19.26 -5.80 22.51
CA ARG A 218 -18.74 -7.08 23.01
C ARG A 218 -17.21 -7.11 23.04
N LEU A 219 -16.52 -6.46 22.10
CA LEU A 219 -15.06 -6.43 22.05
C LEU A 219 -14.47 -5.64 23.22
N GLU A 220 -15.03 -4.46 23.51
CA GLU A 220 -14.68 -3.64 24.66
C GLU A 220 -14.88 -4.38 25.98
N ALA A 221 -16.00 -5.10 26.10
CA ALA A 221 -16.27 -5.93 27.27
C ALA A 221 -15.22 -7.03 27.45
N ILE A 222 -14.81 -7.70 26.37
CA ILE A 222 -13.74 -8.72 26.41
C ILE A 222 -12.42 -8.10 26.87
N ARG A 223 -12.06 -6.93 26.33
CA ARG A 223 -10.82 -6.21 26.71
C ARG A 223 -10.83 -5.85 28.19
N LYS A 224 -11.91 -5.24 28.69
CA LYS A 224 -12.06 -4.87 30.10
C LYS A 224 -12.02 -6.06 31.04
N ILE A 225 -12.67 -7.17 30.68
CA ILE A 225 -12.61 -8.41 31.48
C ILE A 225 -11.18 -8.96 31.51
N SER A 226 -10.46 -8.90 30.39
CA SER A 226 -9.06 -9.36 30.33
C SER A 226 -8.15 -8.52 31.22
N GLU A 227 -8.30 -7.19 31.20
CA GLU A 227 -7.56 -6.26 32.07
C GLU A 227 -7.79 -6.59 33.56
N LEU A 228 -9.05 -6.77 33.96
CA LEU A 228 -9.41 -7.10 35.35
C LEU A 228 -8.80 -8.44 35.81
N LYS A 229 -8.81 -9.46 34.95
CA LYS A 229 -8.25 -10.77 35.27
C LYS A 229 -6.73 -10.74 35.43
N GLN A 230 -6.03 -9.91 34.64
CA GLN A 230 -4.59 -9.72 34.81
C GLN A 230 -4.30 -9.03 36.14
N PHE A 231 -5.09 -8.02 36.49
CA PHE A 231 -4.93 -7.31 37.76
C PHE A 231 -5.18 -8.23 38.97
N SER A 232 -6.17 -9.12 38.91
CA SER A 232 -6.48 -10.06 40.00
C SER A 232 -5.48 -11.22 40.15
N MET A 233 -4.65 -11.48 39.13
CA MET A 233 -3.61 -12.52 39.21
C MET A 233 -2.28 -11.99 39.76
N CYS A 234 -2.09 -10.66 39.76
CA CYS A 234 -0.88 -10.00 40.24
C CYS A 234 -1.00 -9.45 41.66
N ALA A 235 -2.21 -9.48 42.25
CA ALA A 235 -2.51 -9.07 43.62
C ALA A 235 -2.67 -10.30 44.51
#